data_AF-A0A2N0WCK1-F1
#
_entry.id   AF-A0A2N0WCK1-F1
#
_cell.length_a   1.000
_cell.length_b   1.000
_cell.length_c   1.000
_cell.angle_alpha   90.00
_cell.angle_beta   90.00
_cell.angle_gamma   90.00
#
_symmetry.space_group_name_H-M   'P 1'
#
loop_
_entity.id
_entity.type
_entity.pdbx_description
1 polymer ?
#
loop_
_entity_poly.entity_id
_entity_poly.type
_entity_poly.pdbx_seq_one_letter_code
_entity_poly.pdbx_strand_id
1 'polypeptide(L)'
;MKLPHLRSNLNFFIGFMLCLGGVSYLHAQQFDQSYQQWKAQQQARDQQLAKQANNNYYLARPTQQQASKQNSSSVNIQGDKISLNQANLQQLQSLSGVGEKKAQAIMEYRQKNGTFKSVDELLNIKGIGPKLLDKNRARLML
;
A
#
# COMPACT_ATOMS: atom_id res chain seq x y z
N MET A 1 -36.53 54.06 61.64
CA MET A 1 -36.64 53.22 62.85
C MET A 1 -37.35 51.93 62.46
N LYS A 2 -36.72 50.77 62.71
CA LYS A 2 -37.24 49.37 62.69
C LYS A 2 -37.85 48.82 61.38
N LEU A 3 -37.16 47.81 60.81
CA LEU A 3 -37.82 46.67 60.16
C LEU A 3 -38.70 45.94 61.20
N PRO A 4 -39.80 45.28 60.80
CA PRO A 4 -39.69 43.82 60.64
C PRO A 4 -40.59 43.16 59.56
N HIS A 5 -40.15 41.94 59.19
CA HIS A 5 -40.84 40.67 58.85
C HIS A 5 -41.75 40.58 57.60
N LEU A 6 -41.34 39.87 56.55
CA LEU A 6 -41.40 38.41 56.30
C LEU A 6 -42.82 37.87 56.05
N ARG A 7 -43.12 37.53 54.79
CA ARG A 7 -43.44 36.15 54.36
C ARG A 7 -43.70 36.09 52.86
N SER A 8 -43.37 34.94 52.26
CA SER A 8 -43.80 34.52 50.92
C SER A 8 -43.16 35.26 49.74
N ASN A 9 -41.84 35.17 49.57
CA ASN A 9 -41.20 35.21 48.23
C ASN A 9 -39.78 34.59 48.20
N LEU A 10 -39.37 33.90 49.28
CA LEU A 10 -38.08 33.21 49.34
C LEU A 10 -38.16 31.76 48.81
N ASN A 11 -39.35 31.15 48.73
CA ASN A 11 -39.50 29.79 48.18
C ASN A 11 -39.66 29.77 46.66
N PHE A 12 -40.02 30.88 46.02
CA PHE A 12 -40.21 30.90 44.57
C PHE A 12 -38.89 31.06 43.81
N PHE A 13 -37.96 31.84 44.37
CA PHE A 13 -36.63 32.03 43.76
C PHE A 13 -35.63 30.92 44.10
N ILE A 14 -35.83 30.16 45.18
CA ILE A 14 -35.09 28.91 45.44
C ILE A 14 -35.52 27.78 44.48
N GLY A 15 -36.66 27.91 43.79
CA GLY A 15 -37.07 26.98 42.74
C GLY A 15 -36.39 27.24 41.39
N PHE A 16 -36.07 28.49 41.05
CA PHE A 16 -35.45 28.82 39.77
C PHE A 16 -33.94 28.58 39.73
N MET A 17 -33.28 28.56 40.89
CA MET A 17 -31.88 28.14 41.01
C MET A 17 -31.72 26.63 41.30
N LEU A 18 -32.73 25.82 40.97
CA LEU A 18 -32.68 24.35 41.04
C LEU A 18 -33.20 23.69 39.75
N CYS A 19 -33.23 24.44 38.65
CA CYS A 19 -33.42 23.90 37.29
C CYS A 19 -32.15 24.00 36.40
N LEU A 20 -30.98 24.24 37.02
CA LEU A 20 -29.67 23.87 36.47
C LEU A 20 -29.31 22.40 36.80
N GLY A 21 -30.31 21.53 36.94
CA GLY A 21 -30.15 20.11 37.27
C GLY A 21 -30.91 19.15 36.35
N GLY A 22 -31.54 19.64 35.28
CA GLY A 22 -32.40 18.84 34.40
C GLY A 22 -31.90 18.64 32.97
N VAL A 23 -30.82 19.30 32.54
CA VAL A 23 -30.29 19.19 31.17
C VAL A 23 -28.98 18.40 31.15
N SER A 24 -28.96 17.23 31.80
CA SER A 24 -27.79 16.34 31.76
C SER A 24 -28.08 14.98 31.12
N TYR A 25 -29.34 14.69 30.76
CA TYR A 25 -29.71 13.37 30.20
C TYR A 25 -29.73 13.30 28.67
N LEU A 26 -29.41 14.38 27.96
CA LEU A 26 -29.47 14.43 26.49
C LEU A 26 -28.13 14.73 25.82
N HIS A 27 -26.99 14.31 26.39
CA HIS A 27 -25.71 14.35 25.64
C HIS A 27 -24.79 13.14 25.86
N ALA A 28 -25.20 12.13 26.64
CA ALA A 28 -24.39 10.93 26.83
C ALA A 28 -24.47 9.91 25.65
N GLN A 29 -25.43 10.06 24.72
CA GLN A 29 -25.68 9.05 23.68
C GLN A 29 -24.83 9.20 22.40
N GLN A 30 -24.17 10.35 22.19
CA GLN A 30 -23.40 10.58 20.96
C GLN A 30 -22.12 9.72 20.89
N PHE A 31 -21.58 9.30 22.04
CA PHE A 31 -20.39 8.46 22.11
C PHE A 31 -20.70 6.98 21.82
N ASP A 32 -21.93 6.52 22.10
CA ASP A 32 -22.33 5.12 21.92
C ASP A 32 -22.52 4.78 20.42
N GLN A 33 -23.07 5.72 19.64
CA GLN A 33 -23.32 5.50 18.21
C GLN A 33 -22.04 5.29 17.40
N SER A 34 -20.98 6.06 17.67
CA SER A 34 -19.70 5.89 16.98
C SER A 34 -19.02 4.57 17.33
N TYR A 35 -19.16 4.13 18.59
CA TYR A 35 -18.64 2.85 19.06
C TYR A 35 -19.35 1.66 18.42
N GLN A 36 -20.68 1.73 18.28
CA GLN A 36 -21.46 0.70 17.59
C GLN A 36 -21.11 0.61 16.10
N GLN A 37 -20.93 1.77 15.44
CA GLN A 37 -20.51 1.83 14.03
C GLN A 37 -19.11 1.25 13.82
N TRP A 38 -18.16 1.58 14.69
CA TRP A 38 -16.80 1.04 14.62
C TRP A 38 -16.79 -0.49 14.75
N LYS A 39 -17.56 -1.05 15.71
CA LYS A 39 -17.71 -2.50 15.87
C LYS A 39 -18.32 -3.16 14.63
N ALA A 40 -19.35 -2.55 14.04
CA ALA A 40 -20.00 -3.07 12.84
C ALA A 40 -19.04 -3.08 11.63
N GLN A 41 -18.24 -2.03 11.46
CA GLN A 41 -17.22 -1.97 10.40
C GLN A 41 -16.14 -3.03 10.57
N GLN A 42 -15.71 -3.27 11.81
CA GLN A 42 -14.71 -4.31 12.10
C GLN A 42 -15.25 -5.69 11.71
N GLN A 43 -16.47 -6.02 12.13
CA GLN A 43 -17.11 -7.28 11.76
C GLN A 43 -17.31 -7.43 10.25
N ALA A 44 -17.65 -6.35 9.54
CA ALA A 44 -17.81 -6.39 8.08
C ALA A 44 -16.46 -6.66 7.37
N ARG A 45 -15.36 -6.06 7.85
CA ARG A 45 -14.00 -6.32 7.34
C ARG A 45 -13.60 -7.77 7.60
N ASP A 46 -13.89 -8.30 8.78
CA ASP A 46 -13.62 -9.70 9.13
C ASP A 46 -14.44 -10.67 8.27
N GLN A 47 -15.69 -10.34 7.93
CA GLN A 47 -16.50 -11.13 7.01
C GLN A 47 -15.97 -11.11 5.58
N GLN A 48 -15.42 -9.99 5.11
CA GLN A 48 -14.78 -9.92 3.80
C GLN A 48 -13.51 -10.79 3.73
N LEU A 49 -12.71 -10.76 4.80
CA LEU A 49 -11.53 -11.61 4.95
C LEU A 49 -11.91 -13.10 4.96
N ALA A 50 -12.97 -13.48 5.68
CA ALA A 50 -13.43 -14.87 5.72
C ALA A 50 -13.99 -15.37 4.38
N LYS A 51 -14.61 -14.50 3.58
CA LYS A 51 -15.11 -14.83 2.24
C LYS A 51 -13.99 -14.89 1.19
N GLN A 52 -12.86 -14.23 1.44
CA GLN A 52 -11.65 -14.35 0.63
C GLN A 52 -10.88 -15.62 1.02
N ALA A 53 -11.43 -16.78 0.65
CA ALA A 53 -10.72 -18.06 0.68
C ALA A 53 -9.63 -18.10 -0.41
N ASN A 54 -8.60 -17.27 -0.28
CA ASN A 54 -7.35 -17.40 -1.01
C ASN A 54 -6.30 -18.01 -0.07
N ASN A 55 -5.91 -19.26 -0.35
CA ASN A 55 -5.08 -20.12 0.49
C ASN A 55 -3.59 -19.71 0.56
N ASN A 56 -3.27 -18.41 0.58
CA ASN A 56 -1.89 -17.92 0.68
C ASN A 56 -1.67 -17.16 1.99
N TYR A 57 -1.87 -17.84 3.12
CA TYR A 57 -1.81 -17.23 4.45
C TYR A 57 -0.45 -17.34 5.16
N TYR A 58 0.54 -18.10 4.65
CA TYR A 58 1.75 -18.44 5.43
C TYR A 58 3.13 -18.02 4.85
N LEU A 59 3.24 -17.06 3.91
CA LEU A 59 4.56 -16.77 3.29
C LEU A 59 5.03 -15.29 3.24
N ALA A 60 4.39 -14.34 3.90
CA ALA A 60 4.87 -12.96 3.90
C ALA A 60 5.82 -12.67 5.09
N ARG A 61 7.13 -12.78 4.86
CA ARG A 61 8.13 -12.02 5.62
C ARG A 61 7.94 -10.52 5.31
N PRO A 62 8.18 -9.60 6.27
CA PRO A 62 7.96 -8.18 6.04
C PRO A 62 9.12 -7.61 5.20
N THR A 63 8.96 -7.61 3.89
CA THR A 63 9.74 -6.72 3.02
C THR A 63 8.96 -5.44 2.81
N GLN A 64 9.56 -4.31 3.20
CA GLN A 64 8.99 -2.98 3.12
C GLN A 64 8.43 -2.71 1.73
N GLN A 65 7.12 -2.48 1.66
CA GLN A 65 6.40 -2.07 0.46
C GLN A 65 6.71 -0.59 0.20
N GLN A 66 7.48 -0.31 -0.84
CA GLN A 66 7.43 0.99 -1.50
C GLN A 66 6.83 0.82 -2.90
N ALA A 67 5.73 1.52 -3.09
CA ALA A 67 4.88 1.50 -4.25
C ALA A 67 5.65 1.80 -5.55
N SER A 68 5.53 0.92 -6.53
CA SER A 68 5.53 1.31 -7.93
C SER A 68 4.51 0.46 -8.70
N LYS A 69 3.70 1.18 -9.47
CA LYS A 69 2.61 0.76 -10.38
C LYS A 69 2.68 -0.69 -10.88
N GLN A 70 1.55 -1.38 -10.67
CA GLN A 70 0.92 -2.36 -11.55
C GLN A 70 1.72 -2.69 -12.82
N ASN A 71 2.36 -3.86 -12.81
CA ASN A 71 2.26 -4.81 -13.90
C ASN A 71 2.21 -6.18 -13.22
N SER A 72 0.99 -6.66 -12.96
CA SER A 72 0.73 -8.06 -12.68
C SER A 72 1.01 -8.85 -13.96
N SER A 73 2.28 -9.04 -14.28
CA SER A 73 2.70 -10.09 -15.19
C SER A 73 2.47 -11.38 -14.42
N SER A 74 1.39 -12.06 -14.78
CA SER A 74 1.20 -13.48 -14.52
C SER A 74 2.55 -14.18 -14.53
N VAL A 75 2.90 -14.82 -13.41
CA VAL A 75 4.01 -15.74 -13.34
C VAL A 75 3.64 -16.91 -14.24
N ASN A 76 3.94 -16.75 -15.52
CA ASN A 76 3.93 -17.84 -16.48
C ASN A 76 5.20 -18.65 -16.18
N ILE A 77 5.02 -19.74 -15.44
CA ILE A 77 6.03 -20.77 -15.19
C ILE A 77 6.28 -21.52 -16.52
N GLN A 78 6.78 -20.80 -17.51
CA GLN A 78 7.22 -21.34 -18.79
C GLN A 78 8.37 -20.47 -19.31
N GLY A 79 9.51 -20.63 -18.64
CA GLY A 79 10.79 -20.04 -19.05
C GLY A 79 10.88 -18.55 -18.74
N ASP A 80 11.63 -18.25 -17.69
CA ASP A 80 11.96 -16.92 -17.16
C ASP A 80 12.72 -16.06 -18.19
N LYS A 81 11.99 -15.63 -19.22
CA LYS A 81 12.47 -14.78 -20.30
C LYS A 81 12.44 -13.33 -19.84
N ILE A 82 13.49 -12.59 -20.17
CA ILE A 82 13.78 -11.24 -19.73
C ILE A 82 13.68 -10.32 -20.94
N SER A 83 12.77 -9.35 -20.89
CA SER A 83 12.57 -8.34 -21.94
C SER A 83 13.64 -7.26 -21.86
N LEU A 84 14.41 -7.06 -22.92
CA LEU A 84 15.46 -6.04 -22.96
C LEU A 84 14.91 -4.61 -22.86
N ASN A 85 13.70 -4.36 -23.38
CA ASN A 85 13.10 -3.04 -23.36
C ASN A 85 12.37 -2.72 -22.05
N GLN A 86 12.03 -3.72 -21.24
CA GLN A 86 11.25 -3.54 -20.01
C GLN A 86 11.98 -3.96 -18.74
N ALA A 87 13.02 -4.79 -18.85
CA ALA A 87 13.71 -5.32 -17.69
C ALA A 87 14.34 -4.22 -16.85
N ASN A 88 14.19 -4.36 -15.54
CA ASN A 88 14.88 -3.56 -14.56
C ASN A 88 16.32 -4.08 -14.35
N LEU A 89 17.11 -3.30 -13.63
CA LEU A 89 18.52 -3.60 -13.35
C LEU A 89 18.72 -4.99 -12.70
N GLN A 90 17.86 -5.37 -11.75
CA GLN A 90 17.95 -6.65 -11.05
C GLN A 90 17.59 -7.84 -11.96
N GLN A 91 16.58 -7.67 -12.83
CA GLN A 91 16.20 -8.66 -13.84
C GLN A 91 17.36 -8.89 -14.82
N LEU A 92 17.99 -7.81 -15.32
CA LEU A 92 19.16 -7.91 -16.19
C LEU A 92 20.35 -8.59 -15.50
N GLN A 93 20.56 -8.35 -14.20
CA GLN A 93 21.61 -9.02 -13.42
C GLN A 93 21.38 -10.52 -13.22
N SER A 94 20.14 -11.01 -13.37
CA SER A 94 19.85 -12.45 -13.29
C SER A 94 20.35 -13.23 -14.51
N LEU A 95 20.85 -12.55 -15.55
CA LEU A 95 21.46 -13.18 -16.72
C LEU A 95 22.87 -13.70 -16.39
N SER A 96 23.21 -14.86 -16.95
CA SER A 96 24.49 -15.51 -16.69
C SER A 96 25.64 -14.63 -17.16
N GLY A 97 26.50 -14.20 -16.22
CA GLY A 97 27.67 -13.36 -16.50
C GLY A 97 27.36 -11.87 -16.72
N VAL A 98 26.14 -11.42 -16.42
CA VAL A 98 25.74 -10.01 -16.39
C VAL A 98 25.72 -9.53 -14.95
N GLY A 99 26.79 -8.84 -14.54
CA GLY A 99 26.82 -8.14 -13.25
C GLY A 99 26.29 -6.71 -13.36
N GLU A 100 26.33 -5.98 -12.24
CA GLU A 100 25.82 -4.61 -12.13
C GLU A 100 26.30 -3.67 -13.26
N LYS A 101 27.61 -3.61 -13.51
CA LYS A 101 28.19 -2.74 -14.55
C LYS A 101 27.63 -3.04 -15.95
N LYS A 102 27.40 -4.32 -16.27
CA LYS A 102 26.86 -4.71 -17.58
C LYS A 102 25.36 -4.43 -17.67
N ALA A 103 24.62 -4.70 -16.60
CA ALA A 103 23.20 -4.36 -16.53
C ALA A 103 22.97 -2.85 -16.68
N GLN A 104 23.79 -2.02 -16.01
CA GLN A 104 23.78 -0.57 -16.19
C GLN A 104 24.08 -0.17 -17.64
N ALA A 105 25.10 -0.77 -18.25
CA ALA A 105 25.43 -0.49 -19.65
C ALA A 105 24.29 -0.83 -20.63
N ILE A 106 23.49 -1.88 -20.34
CA ILE A 106 22.27 -2.21 -21.12
C ILE A 106 21.21 -1.14 -20.97
N MET A 107 20.95 -0.66 -19.74
CA MET A 107 19.99 0.43 -19.54
C MET A 107 20.46 1.75 -20.17
N GLU A 108 21.75 2.07 -20.05
CA GLU A 108 22.34 3.25 -20.68
C GLU A 108 22.25 3.17 -22.21
N TYR A 109 22.51 1.99 -22.78
CA TYR A 109 22.36 1.77 -24.22
C TYR A 109 20.92 2.07 -24.65
N ARG A 110 19.92 1.58 -23.90
CA ARG A 110 18.50 1.87 -24.15
C ARG A 110 18.19 3.36 -24.06
N GLN A 111 18.76 4.06 -23.09
CA GLN A 111 18.52 5.49 -22.91
C GLN A 111 19.14 6.32 -24.05
N LYS A 112 20.31 5.91 -24.55
CA LYS A 112 21.06 6.65 -25.58
C LYS A 112 20.61 6.32 -27.01
N ASN A 113 20.29 5.05 -27.30
CA ASN A 113 19.99 4.55 -28.64
C ASN A 113 18.50 4.27 -28.85
N GLY A 114 17.70 4.31 -27.79
CA GLY A 114 16.29 3.91 -27.81
C GLY A 114 16.09 2.42 -27.53
N THR A 115 14.91 1.90 -27.86
CA THR A 115 14.57 0.49 -27.63
C THR A 115 15.41 -0.43 -28.51
N PHE A 116 15.80 -1.59 -27.96
CA PHE A 116 16.41 -2.68 -28.70
C PHE A 116 15.45 -3.20 -29.77
N LYS A 117 15.93 -3.31 -31.02
CA LYS A 117 15.17 -3.91 -32.13
C LYS A 117 15.51 -5.38 -32.32
N SER A 118 16.65 -5.81 -31.79
CA SER A 118 17.14 -7.18 -31.83
C SER A 118 17.93 -7.51 -30.56
N VAL A 119 17.98 -8.79 -30.19
CA VAL A 119 18.83 -9.26 -29.08
C VAL A 119 20.32 -9.13 -29.40
N ASP A 120 20.68 -9.10 -30.69
CA ASP A 120 22.06 -8.99 -31.15
C ASP A 120 22.67 -7.60 -30.93
N GLU A 121 21.84 -6.56 -30.75
CA GLU A 121 22.30 -5.22 -30.38
C GLU A 121 23.02 -5.17 -29.01
N LEU A 122 22.85 -6.18 -28.17
CA LEU A 122 23.65 -6.33 -26.95
C LEU A 122 25.16 -6.41 -27.24
N LEU A 123 25.57 -6.86 -28.43
CA LEU A 123 26.97 -6.92 -28.84
C LEU A 123 27.60 -5.54 -29.04
N ASN A 124 26.78 -4.49 -29.18
CA ASN A 124 27.27 -3.11 -29.25
C ASN A 124 27.70 -2.57 -27.87
N ILE A 125 27.42 -3.31 -26.79
CA ILE A 125 27.71 -2.89 -25.42
C ILE A 125 29.06 -3.44 -25.00
N LYS A 126 29.95 -2.54 -24.56
CA LYS A 126 31.29 -2.91 -24.07
C LYS A 126 31.20 -3.94 -22.93
N GLY A 127 31.82 -5.11 -23.14
CA GLY A 127 31.87 -6.20 -22.16
C GLY A 127 30.75 -7.24 -22.29
N ILE A 128 29.87 -7.11 -23.29
CA ILE A 128 28.93 -8.15 -23.73
C ILE A 128 29.41 -8.71 -25.05
N GLY A 129 29.93 -9.95 -25.03
CA GLY A 129 30.41 -10.64 -26.21
C GLY A 129 29.45 -11.75 -26.67
N PRO A 130 29.70 -12.37 -27.85
CA PRO A 130 28.85 -13.40 -28.42
C PRO A 130 28.63 -14.58 -27.48
N LYS A 131 29.68 -15.02 -26.78
CA LYS A 131 29.59 -16.09 -25.78
C LYS A 131 28.62 -15.79 -24.63
N LEU A 132 28.51 -14.51 -24.23
CA LEU A 132 27.58 -14.09 -23.19
C LEU A 132 26.15 -14.04 -23.73
N LEU A 133 25.99 -13.54 -24.94
CA LEU A 133 24.71 -13.48 -25.64
C LEU A 133 24.14 -14.88 -25.85
N ASP A 134 24.92 -15.81 -26.40
CA ASP A 134 24.48 -17.18 -26.67
C ASP A 134 23.99 -17.91 -25.42
N LYS A 135 24.72 -17.77 -24.30
CA LYS A 135 24.33 -18.33 -23.00
C LYS A 135 22.97 -17.85 -22.52
N ASN A 136 22.58 -16.63 -22.90
CA ASN A 136 21.37 -15.98 -22.43
C ASN A 136 20.28 -15.91 -23.51
N ARG A 137 20.57 -16.25 -24.77
CA ARG A 137 19.66 -16.06 -25.92
C ARG A 137 18.29 -16.71 -25.71
N ALA A 138 18.27 -17.91 -25.12
CA ALA A 138 17.01 -18.61 -24.80
C ALA A 138 16.14 -17.88 -23.76
N ARG A 139 16.76 -17.08 -22.89
CA ARG A 139 16.13 -16.28 -21.83
C ARG A 139 15.92 -14.82 -22.22
N LEU A 140 16.30 -14.39 -23.41
CA LEU A 140 16.10 -13.00 -23.84
C LEU A 140 14.85 -12.87 -24.71
N MET A 141 14.14 -11.78 -24.51
CA MET A 141 13.09 -11.28 -25.41
C MET A 141 13.26 -9.76 -25.57
N LEU A 142 12.52 -9.15 -26.50
CA LEU A 142 12.52 -7.71 -26.70
C LEU A 142 11.56 -6.99 -25.74
#